data_AF-A0A3B8ZGY5-F1
#
_entry.id   AF-A0A3B8ZGY5-F1
#
_cell.length_a   1.000
_cell.length_b   1.000
_cell.length_c   1.000
_cell.angle_alpha   90.00
_cell.angle_beta   90.00
_cell.angle_gamma   90.00
#
_symmetry.space_group_name_H-M   'P 1'
#
loop_
_entity.id
_entity.type
_entity.pdbx_description
1 polymer ?
#
loop_
_entity_poly.entity_id
_entity_poly.type
_entity_poly.pdbx_seq_one_letter_code
_entity_poly.pdbx_strand_id
1 'polypeptide(L)'
;MSLIRFSHTVFALPFAALASVWALAVPAPSIDWETRWIVQRLAGVLICMVAARSAAMAFNRWADVAYDARNPRTSGRHLPASLISKAQVTWFFFGCCGCFMAGTLLFWPNWLPVLLSIPVLAWICGYSYAKRFTSAAHLWLGVALAMSPVCAWVALRGEEDLNRPADVLVT
;
A
#
# COMPACT_ATOMS: atom_id res chain seq x y z
N MET A 1 25.16 -2.78 1.52
CA MET A 1 23.93 -2.15 2.06
C MET A 1 23.11 -1.51 0.92
N SER A 2 22.50 -2.33 0.06
CA SER A 2 21.64 -1.86 -1.05
C SER A 2 20.33 -2.65 -1.14
N LEU A 3 19.86 -3.18 -0.02
CA LEU A 3 18.60 -3.90 0.10
C LEU A 3 17.60 -3.08 0.91
N ILE A 4 17.00 -2.11 0.26
CA ILE A 4 15.56 -1.85 0.20
C ILE A 4 15.43 -0.69 -0.77
N ARG A 5 14.66 -0.89 -1.83
CA ARG A 5 14.39 0.10 -2.87
C ARG A 5 13.49 1.22 -2.33
N PHE A 6 14.04 2.00 -1.40
CA PHE A 6 13.41 3.21 -0.84
C PHE A 6 13.05 4.19 -1.96
N SER A 7 13.90 4.25 -2.99
CA SER A 7 13.71 5.05 -4.21
C SER A 7 12.37 4.84 -4.89
N HIS A 8 11.84 3.61 -4.87
CA HIS A 8 10.53 3.38 -5.46
C HIS A 8 9.37 3.78 -4.52
N THR A 9 9.57 3.75 -3.20
CA THR A 9 8.57 4.27 -2.24
C THR A 9 8.40 5.77 -2.43
N VAL A 10 9.52 6.47 -2.69
CA VAL A 10 9.55 7.90 -3.03
C VAL A 10 8.68 8.25 -4.24
N PHE A 11 8.53 7.35 -5.22
CA PHE A 11 7.65 7.60 -6.38
C PHE A 11 6.15 7.56 -6.05
N ALA A 12 5.73 6.84 -5.02
CA ALA A 12 4.32 6.78 -4.61
C ALA A 12 3.95 7.88 -3.60
N LEU A 13 4.92 8.34 -2.81
CA LEU A 13 4.76 9.41 -1.82
C LEU A 13 4.12 10.70 -2.37
N PRO A 14 4.49 11.25 -3.55
CA PRO A 14 3.87 12.48 -4.03
C PRO A 14 2.37 12.33 -4.29
N PHE A 15 1.89 11.16 -4.74
CA PHE A 15 0.46 10.94 -4.97
C PHE A 15 -0.33 10.89 -3.67
N ALA A 16 0.19 10.17 -2.66
CA ALA A 16 -0.44 10.12 -1.35
C ALA A 16 -0.35 11.46 -0.61
N ALA A 17 0.77 12.17 -0.75
CA ALA A 17 0.95 13.51 -0.20
C ALA A 17 -0.01 14.51 -0.84
N LEU A 18 -0.16 14.51 -2.17
CA LEU A 18 -1.10 15.37 -2.87
C LEU A 18 -2.55 15.10 -2.42
N ALA A 19 -2.95 13.83 -2.33
CA ALA A 19 -4.27 13.45 -1.82
C ALA A 19 -4.46 13.88 -0.36
N SER A 20 -3.42 13.79 0.47
CA SER A 20 -3.47 14.22 1.86
C SER A 20 -3.57 15.74 2.01
N VAL A 21 -2.82 16.50 1.21
CA VAL A 21 -2.90 17.97 1.16
C VAL A 21 -4.28 18.40 0.67
N TRP A 22 -4.80 17.75 -0.37
CA TRP A 22 -6.13 18.06 -0.87
C TRP A 22 -7.22 17.75 0.17
N ALA A 23 -7.12 16.60 0.84
CA ALA A 23 -8.05 16.23 1.93
C ALA A 23 -8.04 17.22 3.10
N LEU A 24 -6.89 17.86 3.38
CA LEU A 24 -6.76 18.92 4.38
C LEU A 24 -7.26 20.29 3.89
N ALA A 25 -7.18 20.56 2.59
CA ALA A 25 -7.59 21.82 1.99
C ALA A 25 -9.10 21.95 1.80
N VAL A 26 -9.82 20.82 1.70
CA VAL A 26 -11.28 20.80 1.56
C VAL A 26 -11.93 20.85 2.95
N PRO A 27 -12.88 21.78 3.20
CA PRO A 27 -13.57 21.84 4.48
C PRO A 27 -14.24 20.51 4.85
N ALA A 28 -13.98 20.02 6.06
CA ALA A 28 -14.62 18.82 6.59
C ALA A 28 -15.09 19.12 8.03
N PRO A 29 -16.34 19.61 8.20
CA PRO A 29 -16.86 20.07 9.48
C PRO A 29 -17.02 18.95 10.52
N SER A 30 -17.12 17.69 10.10
CA SER A 30 -17.25 16.54 11.01
C SER A 30 -15.91 15.99 11.47
N ILE A 31 -14.80 16.45 10.89
CA ILE A 31 -13.45 16.00 11.22
C ILE A 31 -12.79 17.01 12.16
N ASP A 32 -12.34 16.52 13.31
CA ASP A 32 -11.48 17.29 14.19
C ASP A 32 -10.05 17.37 13.63
N TRP A 33 -9.64 18.57 13.27
CA TRP A 33 -8.34 18.86 12.64
C TRP A 33 -7.27 19.34 13.63
N GLU A 34 -7.35 18.97 14.91
CA GLU A 34 -6.23 19.24 15.82
C GLU A 34 -4.91 18.70 15.23
N THR A 35 -3.83 19.47 15.38
CA THR A 35 -2.51 19.17 14.82
C THR A 35 -2.03 17.75 15.16
N ARG A 36 -2.37 17.25 16.35
CA ARG A 36 -2.04 15.89 16.79
C ARG A 36 -2.71 14.82 15.91
N TRP A 37 -3.99 14.98 15.60
CA TRP A 37 -4.74 14.05 14.75
C TRP A 37 -4.25 14.09 13.31
N ILE A 38 -3.89 15.26 12.80
CA ILE A 38 -3.29 15.40 11.45
C ILE A 38 -1.98 14.63 11.38
N VAL A 39 -1.05 14.86 12.31
CA VAL A 39 0.26 14.16 12.32
C VAL A 39 0.07 12.66 12.45
N GLN A 40 -0.83 12.19 13.31
CA GLN A 40 -1.17 10.78 13.44
C GLN A 40 -1.70 10.19 12.13
N ARG A 41 -2.63 10.88 11.46
CA ARG A 41 -3.22 10.43 10.20
C ARG A 41 -2.19 10.37 9.08
N LEU A 42 -1.34 11.39 8.94
CA LEU A 42 -0.26 11.40 7.96
C LEU A 42 0.77 10.30 8.23
N ALA A 43 1.13 10.09 9.50
CA ALA A 43 1.99 8.98 9.90
C ALA A 43 1.35 7.61 9.58
N GLY A 44 0.04 7.48 9.83
CA GLY A 44 -0.74 6.29 9.46
C GLY A 44 -0.70 6.01 7.96
N VAL A 45 -0.84 7.03 7.11
CA VAL A 45 -0.75 6.89 5.64
C VAL A 45 0.64 6.38 5.26
N LEU A 46 1.69 6.99 5.81
CA LEU A 46 3.07 6.57 5.54
C LEU A 46 3.35 5.13 5.97
N ILE A 47 2.93 4.75 7.18
CA ILE A 47 3.07 3.38 7.70
C ILE A 47 2.35 2.40 6.77
N CYS A 48 1.09 2.69 6.40
CA CYS A 48 0.31 1.86 5.51
C CYS A 48 0.97 1.70 4.14
N MET A 49 1.46 2.78 3.54
CA MET A 49 2.15 2.74 2.25
C MET A 49 3.42 1.89 2.30
N VAL A 50 4.26 2.09 3.32
CA VAL A 50 5.51 1.34 3.48
C VAL A 50 5.22 -0.13 3.72
N ALA A 51 4.24 -0.45 4.57
CA ALA A 51 3.84 -1.82 4.90
C ALA A 51 3.25 -2.55 3.68
N ALA A 52 2.27 -1.95 2.98
CA ALA A 52 1.66 -2.54 1.79
C ALA A 52 2.68 -2.82 0.69
N ARG A 53 3.57 -1.85 0.46
CA ARG A 53 4.65 -1.99 -0.53
C ARG A 53 5.64 -3.09 -0.15
N SER A 54 6.00 -3.18 1.12
CA SER A 54 6.91 -4.21 1.64
C SER A 54 6.27 -5.60 1.54
N ALA A 55 4.97 -5.72 1.87
CA ALA A 55 4.19 -6.93 1.66
C ALA A 55 4.16 -7.35 0.19
N ALA A 56 3.84 -6.43 -0.73
CA ALA A 56 3.83 -6.71 -2.16
C ALA A 56 5.21 -7.16 -2.68
N MET A 57 6.30 -6.53 -2.25
CA MET A 57 7.66 -6.93 -2.64
C MET A 57 8.06 -8.29 -2.06
N ALA A 58 7.70 -8.58 -0.81
CA ALA A 58 7.93 -9.86 -0.17
C ALA A 58 7.16 -10.98 -0.88
N PHE A 59 5.88 -10.73 -1.20
CA PHE A 59 5.03 -11.66 -1.91
C PHE A 59 5.52 -11.93 -3.33
N ASN A 60 5.90 -10.88 -4.08
CA ASN A 60 6.55 -11.02 -5.39
C ASN A 60 7.79 -11.91 -5.31
N ARG A 61 8.65 -11.66 -4.32
CA ARG A 61 9.86 -12.48 -4.11
C ARG A 61 9.53 -13.92 -3.80
N TRP A 62 8.52 -14.18 -2.96
CA TRP A 62 8.08 -15.53 -2.58
C TRP A 62 7.44 -16.29 -3.75
N ALA A 63 6.57 -15.64 -4.51
CA ALA A 63 5.89 -16.24 -5.66
C ALA A 63 6.88 -16.53 -6.81
N ASP A 64 7.82 -15.62 -7.08
CA ASP A 64 8.72 -15.71 -8.23
C ASP A 64 9.97 -16.57 -7.97
N VAL A 65 10.20 -17.12 -6.77
CA VAL A 65 11.40 -17.94 -6.44
C VAL A 65 11.66 -19.07 -7.44
N ALA A 66 10.64 -19.85 -7.76
CA ALA A 66 10.78 -21.02 -8.62
C ALA A 66 11.08 -20.64 -10.09
N TYR A 67 10.68 -19.44 -10.50
CA TYR A 67 10.87 -18.93 -11.85
C TYR A 67 12.18 -18.15 -11.98
N ASP A 68 12.51 -17.31 -10.99
CA ASP A 68 13.77 -16.59 -10.91
C ASP A 68 14.97 -17.56 -10.85
N ALA A 69 14.80 -18.76 -10.28
CA ALA A 69 15.81 -19.82 -10.24
C ALA A 69 16.09 -20.47 -11.61
N ARG A 70 15.15 -20.39 -12.57
CA ARG A 70 15.28 -20.99 -13.92
C ARG A 70 15.84 -20.02 -14.95
N ASN A 71 15.93 -18.73 -14.63
CA ASN A 71 16.39 -17.71 -15.57
C ASN A 71 17.88 -17.37 -15.32
N PRO A 72 18.77 -17.56 -16.32
CA PRO A 72 20.21 -17.29 -16.19
C PRO A 72 20.55 -15.86 -15.77
N ARG A 73 19.65 -14.90 -16.02
CA ARG A 73 19.84 -13.48 -15.71
C ARG A 73 19.47 -13.09 -14.26
N THR A 74 18.71 -13.92 -13.56
CA THR A 74 18.22 -13.68 -12.18
C THR A 74 18.69 -14.73 -11.17
N SER A 75 19.44 -15.73 -11.62
CA SER A 75 20.02 -16.81 -10.81
C SER A 75 20.85 -16.29 -9.63
N GLY A 76 21.47 -15.10 -9.74
CA GLY A 76 22.24 -14.44 -8.69
C GLY A 76 21.41 -13.64 -7.66
N ARG A 77 20.07 -13.65 -7.73
CA ARG A 77 19.24 -12.98 -6.71
C ARG A 77 19.31 -13.71 -5.37
N HIS A 78 19.18 -12.96 -4.26
CA HIS A 78 19.34 -13.48 -2.90
C HIS A 78 18.45 -14.68 -2.53
N LEU A 79 17.26 -14.85 -3.14
CA LEU A 79 16.41 -16.02 -2.91
C LEU A 79 16.87 -17.29 -3.67
N PRO A 80 17.14 -17.26 -4.99
CA PRO A 80 17.74 -18.42 -5.68
C PRO A 80 19.17 -18.74 -5.22
N ALA A 81 19.91 -17.76 -4.70
CA ALA A 81 21.24 -17.96 -4.10
C ALA A 81 21.21 -18.52 -2.66
N SER A 82 20.04 -18.91 -2.12
CA SER A 82 19.86 -19.49 -0.77
C SER A 82 20.30 -18.61 0.42
N LEU A 83 20.51 -17.31 0.21
CA LEU A 83 20.99 -16.37 1.25
C LEU A 83 19.88 -15.94 2.24
N ILE A 84 18.60 -16.14 1.89
CA ILE A 84 17.44 -15.85 2.74
C ILE A 84 16.49 -17.05 2.71
N SER A 85 16.08 -17.54 3.88
CA SER A 85 15.17 -18.68 3.99
C SER A 85 13.75 -18.30 3.52
N LYS A 86 13.07 -19.21 2.81
CA LYS A 86 11.65 -19.04 2.43
C LYS A 86 10.77 -18.73 3.64
N ALA A 87 11.10 -19.30 4.81
CA ALA A 87 10.42 -19.02 6.06
C ALA A 87 10.56 -17.55 6.49
N GLN A 88 11.76 -16.96 6.36
CA GLN A 88 11.99 -15.56 6.71
C GLN A 88 11.19 -14.60 5.82
N VAL A 89 11.10 -14.87 4.51
CA VAL A 89 10.29 -14.06 3.60
C VAL A 89 8.80 -14.19 3.90
N THR A 90 8.35 -15.39 4.25
CA THR A 90 6.95 -15.65 4.62
C THR A 90 6.58 -14.92 5.92
N TRP A 91 7.42 -15.02 6.95
CA TRP A 91 7.22 -14.27 8.20
C TRP A 91 7.25 -12.76 7.99
N PHE A 92 8.18 -12.26 7.18
CA PHE A 92 8.24 -10.84 6.84
C PHE A 92 7.00 -10.37 6.08
N PHE A 93 6.49 -11.18 5.15
CA PHE A 93 5.23 -10.89 4.44
C PHE A 93 4.05 -10.76 5.40
N PHE A 94 3.82 -11.77 6.24
CA PHE A 94 2.73 -11.73 7.23
C PHE A 94 2.91 -10.60 8.24
N GLY A 95 4.15 -10.31 8.65
CA GLY A 95 4.47 -9.16 9.49
C GLY A 95 4.11 -7.82 8.83
N CYS A 96 4.40 -7.66 7.53
CA CYS A 96 4.01 -6.47 6.78
C CYS A 96 2.49 -6.36 6.60
N CYS A 97 1.79 -7.48 6.34
CA CYS A 97 0.33 -7.49 6.28
C CYS A 97 -0.29 -7.09 7.63
N GLY A 98 0.22 -7.64 8.73
CA GLY A 98 -0.20 -7.25 10.08
C GLY A 98 0.07 -5.78 10.38
N CYS A 99 1.25 -5.27 10.01
CA CYS A 99 1.60 -3.85 10.17
C CYS A 99 0.69 -2.93 9.32
N PHE A 100 0.33 -3.34 8.10
CA PHE A 100 -0.61 -2.61 7.26
C PHE A 100 -2.00 -2.54 7.91
N MET A 101 -2.54 -3.69 8.33
CA MET A 101 -3.84 -3.75 9.01
C MET A 101 -3.84 -2.97 10.33
N ALA A 102 -2.78 -3.08 11.14
CA ALA A 102 -2.64 -2.29 12.36
C ALA A 102 -2.54 -0.79 12.05
N GLY A 103 -1.85 -0.41 10.98
CA GLY A 103 -1.79 0.98 10.50
C GLY A 103 -3.15 1.53 10.12
N THR A 104 -4.05 0.70 9.57
CA THR A 104 -5.42 1.14 9.24
C THR A 104 -6.26 1.50 10.48
N LEU A 105 -5.90 0.98 11.67
CA LEU A 105 -6.58 1.32 12.93
C LEU A 105 -6.27 2.73 13.42
N LEU A 106 -5.18 3.36 12.93
CA LEU A 106 -4.81 4.74 13.28
C LEU A 106 -5.81 5.78 12.75
N PHE A 107 -6.68 5.38 11.82
CA PHE A 107 -7.71 6.22 11.21
C PHE A 107 -9.07 6.13 11.91
N TRP A 108 -9.15 5.43 13.06
CA TRP A 108 -10.38 5.37 13.85
C TRP A 108 -10.94 6.79 14.13
N PRO A 109 -12.27 7.03 14.02
CA PRO A 109 -13.38 6.07 13.89
C PRO A 109 -13.73 5.62 12.47
N ASN A 110 -12.95 6.02 11.46
CA ASN A 110 -13.17 5.58 10.09
C ASN A 110 -12.83 4.08 9.92
N TRP A 111 -13.86 3.26 9.69
CA TRP A 111 -13.74 1.80 9.54
C TRP A 111 -13.48 1.36 8.10
N LEU A 112 -13.64 2.26 7.11
CA LEU A 112 -13.43 1.95 5.68
C LEU A 112 -11.99 1.47 5.38
N PRO A 113 -10.91 2.06 5.95
CA PRO A 113 -9.55 1.58 5.73
C PRO A 113 -9.33 0.14 6.17
N VAL A 114 -9.97 -0.27 7.28
CA VAL A 114 -9.89 -1.64 7.78
C VAL A 114 -10.60 -2.59 6.82
N LEU A 115 -11.82 -2.26 6.38
CA LEU A 115 -12.56 -3.06 5.41
C LEU A 115 -11.82 -3.19 4.08
N LEU A 116 -11.31 -2.07 3.55
CA LEU A 116 -10.62 -2.01 2.26
C LEU A 116 -9.19 -2.58 2.32
N SER A 117 -8.63 -2.83 3.51
CA SER A 117 -7.28 -3.37 3.65
C SER A 117 -7.13 -4.73 2.95
N ILE A 118 -8.13 -5.60 3.05
CA ILE A 118 -8.14 -6.94 2.46
C ILE A 118 -8.14 -6.88 0.93
N PRO A 119 -9.09 -6.19 0.24
CA PRO A 119 -9.07 -6.11 -1.21
C PRO A 119 -7.82 -5.38 -1.74
N VAL A 120 -7.30 -4.38 -1.03
CA VAL A 120 -6.03 -3.72 -1.40
C VAL A 120 -4.87 -4.70 -1.37
N LEU A 121 -4.71 -5.47 -0.28
CA LEU A 121 -3.66 -6.48 -0.17
C LEU A 121 -3.82 -7.58 -1.24
N ALA A 122 -5.05 -8.01 -1.51
CA ALA A 122 -5.33 -9.00 -2.55
C ALA A 122 -4.92 -8.48 -3.94
N TRP A 123 -5.24 -7.22 -4.28
CA TRP A 123 -4.89 -6.62 -5.57
C TRP A 123 -3.37 -6.50 -5.77
N ILE A 124 -2.65 -5.97 -4.78
CA ILE A 124 -1.20 -5.76 -4.89
C ILE A 124 -0.44 -7.09 -4.88
N CYS A 125 -0.93 -8.12 -4.16
CA CYS A 125 -0.35 -9.46 -4.21
C CYS A 125 -0.71 -10.18 -5.51
N GLY A 126 -1.92 -9.95 -6.04
CA GLY A 126 -2.41 -10.48 -7.31
C GLY A 126 -1.51 -10.14 -8.50
N TYR A 127 -0.84 -8.98 -8.47
CA TYR A 127 0.15 -8.60 -9.49
C TYR A 127 1.24 -9.67 -9.74
N SER A 128 1.70 -10.35 -8.69
CA SER A 128 2.70 -11.42 -8.83
C SER A 128 2.23 -12.54 -9.76
N TYR A 129 0.93 -12.86 -9.72
CA TYR A 129 0.31 -13.86 -10.58
C TYR A 129 -0.06 -13.27 -11.94
N ALA A 130 -0.56 -12.03 -11.99
CA ALA A 130 -0.96 -11.36 -13.23
C ALA A 130 0.17 -11.30 -14.27
N LYS A 131 1.42 -11.10 -13.81
CA LYS A 131 2.64 -11.18 -14.66
C LYS A 131 2.76 -12.45 -15.49
N ARG A 132 2.10 -13.54 -15.09
CA ARG A 132 2.21 -14.87 -15.74
C ARG A 132 1.10 -15.13 -16.75
N PHE A 133 -0.07 -14.52 -16.55
CA PHE A 133 -1.26 -14.79 -17.33
C PHE A 133 -1.55 -13.71 -18.37
N THR A 134 -1.04 -12.49 -18.21
CA THR A 134 -1.37 -11.38 -19.11
C THR A 134 -0.21 -10.42 -19.37
N SER A 135 -0.11 -9.93 -20.61
CA SER A 135 0.75 -8.81 -20.99
C SER A 135 0.28 -7.48 -20.38
N ALA A 136 -0.96 -7.42 -19.88
CA ALA A 136 -1.53 -6.28 -19.17
C ALA A 136 -1.01 -6.10 -17.73
N ALA A 137 0.07 -6.79 -17.33
CA ALA A 137 0.69 -6.61 -16.02
C ALA A 137 1.11 -5.15 -15.74
N HIS A 138 1.45 -4.38 -16.79
CA HIS A 138 1.75 -2.95 -16.68
C HIS A 138 0.50 -2.13 -16.30
N LEU A 139 -0.67 -2.48 -16.85
CA LEU A 139 -1.94 -1.85 -16.48
C LEU A 139 -2.27 -2.18 -15.01
N TRP A 140 -2.09 -3.43 -14.59
CA TRP A 140 -2.30 -3.86 -13.21
C TRP A 140 -1.45 -3.05 -12.22
N LEU A 141 -0.17 -2.86 -12.55
CA LEU A 141 0.75 -2.04 -11.77
C LEU A 141 0.32 -0.56 -11.75
N GLY A 142 -0.17 -0.04 -12.87
CA GLY A 142 -0.73 1.32 -12.97
C GLY A 142 -1.95 1.50 -12.07
N VAL A 143 -2.87 0.54 -12.06
CA VAL A 143 -4.04 0.55 -11.14
C VAL A 143 -3.58 0.51 -9.68
N ALA A 144 -2.61 -0.34 -9.35
CA ALA A 144 -2.08 -0.39 -7.99
C ALA A 144 -1.45 0.95 -7.52
N LEU A 145 -0.84 1.71 -8.44
CA LEU A 145 -0.34 3.06 -8.16
C LEU A 145 -1.49 4.06 -7.99
N ALA A 146 -2.51 4.01 -8.86
CA ALA A 146 -3.69 4.88 -8.79
C ALA A 146 -4.54 4.65 -7.53
N MET A 147 -4.48 3.45 -6.93
CA MET A 147 -5.14 3.18 -5.65
C MET A 147 -4.52 3.97 -4.48
N SER A 148 -3.24 4.36 -4.55
CA SER A 148 -2.57 5.07 -3.45
C SER A 148 -3.25 6.40 -3.06
N PRO A 149 -3.53 7.35 -3.98
CA PRO A 149 -4.24 8.58 -3.63
C PRO A 149 -5.69 8.32 -3.19
N VAL A 150 -6.38 7.33 -3.80
CA VAL A 150 -7.76 6.96 -3.42
C VAL A 150 -7.80 6.42 -1.98
N CYS A 151 -6.89 5.51 -1.63
CA CYS A 151 -6.79 4.99 -0.27
C CYS A 151 -6.43 6.08 0.74
N ALA A 152 -5.56 7.03 0.39
CA ALA A 152 -5.23 8.16 1.25
C ALA A 152 -6.46 9.07 1.49
N TRP A 153 -7.23 9.38 0.45
CA TRP A 153 -8.47 10.14 0.57
C TRP A 153 -9.47 9.42 1.48
N VAL A 154 -9.77 8.15 1.18
CA VAL A 154 -10.73 7.35 1.97
C VAL A 154 -10.27 7.23 3.42
N ALA A 155 -8.97 7.10 3.69
CA ALA A 155 -8.46 7.03 5.06
C ALA A 155 -8.65 8.34 5.83
N LEU A 156 -8.51 9.49 5.17
CA LEU A 156 -8.60 10.80 5.79
C LEU A 156 -10.03 11.34 5.91
N ARG A 157 -10.89 11.11 4.90
CA ARG A 157 -12.22 11.70 4.79
C ARG A 157 -13.38 10.70 4.69
N GLY A 158 -13.10 9.39 4.71
CA GLY A 158 -14.14 8.38 4.50
C GLY A 158 -15.35 8.48 5.45
N GLU A 159 -15.16 8.99 6.66
CA GLU A 159 -16.26 9.27 7.59
C GLU A 159 -17.10 10.49 7.17
N GLU A 160 -16.47 11.58 6.72
CA GLU A 160 -17.17 12.76 6.22
C GLU A 160 -17.98 12.42 4.96
N ASP A 161 -17.38 11.68 4.02
CA ASP A 161 -18.05 11.27 2.78
C ASP A 161 -19.27 10.36 3.04
N LEU A 162 -19.20 9.50 4.07
CA LEU A 162 -20.33 8.67 4.50
C LEU A 162 -21.45 9.50 5.17
N ASN A 163 -21.09 10.52 5.94
CA ASN A 163 -22.03 11.38 6.63
C ASN A 163 -22.65 12.45 5.71
N ARG A 164 -21.93 12.88 4.66
CA ARG A 164 -22.33 13.94 3.72
C ARG A 164 -21.95 13.56 2.28
N PRO A 165 -22.64 12.59 1.66
CA PRO A 165 -22.31 12.13 0.31
C PRO A 165 -22.49 13.20 -0.78
N ALA A 166 -23.25 14.26 -0.51
CA ALA A 166 -23.44 15.37 -1.44
C ALA A 166 -22.16 16.21 -1.66
N ASP A 167 -21.25 16.27 -0.69
CA ASP A 167 -20.02 17.07 -0.80
C ASP A 167 -19.02 16.47 -1.80
N VAL A 168 -19.15 15.19 -2.14
CA VAL A 168 -18.32 14.49 -3.13
C VAL A 168 -18.64 14.93 -4.57
N LEU A 169 -19.84 15.46 -4.83
CA LEU A 169 -20.30 15.85 -6.17
C LEU A 169 -20.18 17.36 -6.45
N VAL A 170 -19.91 18.17 -5.42
CA VAL A 170 -19.93 19.64 -5.49
C VAL A 170 -18.52 20.26 -5.45
N THR A 171 -17.49 19.46 -5.18
CA THR A 171 -16.06 19.83 -5.34
C THR A 171 -15.52 19.43 -6.70
#